data_AF-I1HRT2-F1
#
_entry.id   AF-I1HRT2-F1
#
_cell.length_a   1.000
_cell.length_b   1.000
_cell.length_c   1.000
_cell.angle_alpha   90.00
_cell.angle_beta   90.00
_cell.angle_gamma   90.00
#
_symmetry.space_group_name_H-M   'P 1'
#
loop_
_entity.id
_entity.type
_entity.pdbx_description
1 polymer ?
#
loop_
_entity_poly.entity_id
_entity_poly.type
_entity_poly.pdbx_seq_one_letter_code
_entity_poly.pdbx_strand_id
1 'polypeptide(L)'
;MEGENKAKTVKRLATLVGCNYAGTHSELRGCINDVRAARDTLVSRFGFAPGDIAVLTDEDRSESGHHRTLLLPTGANIKRALADMVARASPGDVLFFHYSGHGTLVPPRPGHGHGHEESEKDEEAIVPCDFNLITGADLRRVVDMLPQGSRLTVVSDSCHSGGLIDMEKEQIGPDVFVPDAGESLQRARTGRATRRFLPYSVLLEHLAGVSGMAASEHHAADHLLALFGVDASAKFHSHGAAQAQAARRDDGGILLSGCQSDETSADVPAWDEGGEAEACGAFSSAVQRVLAAHGAPVSNRELVARTRAVLAEQGFEGQHPCLYCSDANADAPFLSQEAAAEEVKTAAAAL
;
A
#
# COMPACT_ATOMS: atom_id res chain seq x y z
N MET A 1 35.37 -12.91 30.02
CA MET A 1 35.20 -11.89 28.97
C MET A 1 33.72 -11.80 28.70
N GLU A 2 33.04 -10.98 29.49
CA GLU A 2 31.63 -10.66 29.30
C GLU A 2 31.55 -9.70 28.12
N GLY A 3 31.05 -10.19 26.98
CA GLY A 3 30.73 -9.31 25.86
C GLY A 3 29.52 -8.48 26.26
N GLU A 4 29.71 -7.17 26.40
CA GLU A 4 28.62 -6.21 26.54
C GLU A 4 27.60 -6.45 25.42
N ASN A 5 26.42 -6.95 25.81
CA ASN A 5 25.33 -7.22 24.90
C ASN A 5 24.70 -5.87 24.53
N LYS A 6 25.35 -5.15 23.59
CA LYS A 6 24.86 -3.88 23.07
C LYS A 6 23.51 -4.17 22.41
N ALA A 7 22.41 -3.70 23.01
CA ALA A 7 21.08 -3.88 22.48
C ALA A 7 21.07 -3.47 20.99
N LYS A 8 20.78 -4.43 20.10
CA LYS A 8 20.74 -4.20 18.66
C LYS A 8 19.62 -3.21 18.38
N THR A 9 19.95 -2.03 17.86
CA THR A 9 18.96 -1.04 17.43
C THR A 9 18.12 -1.63 16.29
N VAL A 10 16.80 -1.65 16.47
CA VAL A 10 15.84 -2.07 15.45
C VAL A 10 15.86 -1.05 14.32
N LYS A 11 16.16 -1.50 13.08
CA LYS A 11 16.09 -0.61 11.91
C LYS A 11 14.65 -0.48 11.45
N ARG A 12 14.35 0.70 10.90
CA ARG A 12 13.04 1.08 10.36
C ARG A 12 13.25 1.53 8.93
N LEU A 13 12.87 0.68 7.96
CA LEU A 13 13.13 0.90 6.55
C LEU A 13 11.80 1.10 5.81
N ALA A 14 11.72 2.06 4.90
CA ALA A 14 10.50 2.32 4.16
C ALA A 14 10.71 2.52 2.66
N THR A 15 9.72 2.13 1.87
CA THR A 15 9.57 2.47 0.45
C THR A 15 8.21 3.11 0.26
N LEU A 16 8.16 4.34 -0.25
CA LEU A 16 6.94 5.12 -0.49
C LEU A 16 6.81 5.41 -1.97
N VAL A 17 5.65 5.11 -2.56
CA VAL A 17 5.41 5.19 -4.00
C VAL A 17 4.12 5.96 -4.25
N GLY A 18 4.22 7.11 -4.93
CA GLY A 18 3.08 7.93 -5.31
C GLY A 18 3.04 8.14 -6.82
N CYS A 19 1.98 7.67 -7.48
CA CYS A 19 1.79 7.83 -8.92
C CYS A 19 0.59 8.73 -9.21
N ASN A 20 0.82 9.91 -9.79
CA ASN A 20 -0.21 10.82 -10.25
C ASN A 20 -0.53 10.66 -11.75
N TYR A 21 0.30 9.95 -12.53
CA TYR A 21 0.12 9.72 -13.97
C TYR A 21 -0.10 11.02 -14.76
N ALA A 22 0.66 12.06 -14.42
CA ALA A 22 0.49 13.41 -14.94
C ALA A 22 0.49 13.45 -16.47
N GLY A 23 -0.46 14.18 -17.05
CA GLY A 23 -0.60 14.31 -18.50
C GLY A 23 -1.15 13.07 -19.23
N THR A 24 -1.62 12.05 -18.50
CA THR A 24 -2.32 10.89 -19.08
C THR A 24 -3.84 10.98 -18.88
N HIS A 25 -4.60 10.12 -19.56
CA HIS A 25 -6.05 9.98 -19.32
C HIS A 25 -6.41 9.38 -17.95
N SER A 26 -5.40 8.91 -17.21
CA SER A 26 -5.52 8.26 -15.90
C SER A 26 -4.98 9.15 -14.78
N GLU A 27 -4.87 10.46 -15.01
CA GLU A 27 -4.29 11.40 -14.05
C GLU A 27 -5.03 11.42 -12.69
N LEU A 28 -4.25 11.38 -11.61
CA LEU A 28 -4.63 11.57 -10.21
C LEU A 28 -3.86 12.77 -9.65
N ARG A 29 -4.28 13.29 -8.49
CA ARG A 29 -3.64 14.50 -7.92
C ARG A 29 -3.14 14.30 -6.50
N GLY A 30 -3.75 13.41 -5.73
CA GLY A 30 -3.44 13.24 -4.31
C GLY A 30 -2.31 12.26 -3.98
N CYS A 31 -1.86 11.42 -4.92
CA CYS A 31 -1.00 10.29 -4.58
C CYS A 31 0.40 10.72 -4.12
N ILE A 32 0.95 11.77 -4.73
CA ILE A 32 2.24 12.34 -4.32
C ILE A 32 2.13 13.00 -2.93
N ASN A 33 1.00 13.64 -2.63
CA ASN A 33 0.78 14.29 -1.33
C ASN A 33 0.61 13.24 -0.22
N ASP A 34 -0.08 12.13 -0.51
CA ASP A 34 -0.22 11.01 0.42
C ASP A 34 1.14 10.47 0.89
N VAL A 35 2.08 10.25 -0.06
CA VAL A 35 3.40 9.71 0.29
C VAL A 35 4.27 10.73 1.02
N ARG A 36 4.11 12.04 0.75
CA ARG A 36 4.79 13.10 1.50
C ARG A 36 4.29 13.14 2.95
N ALA A 37 2.98 13.12 3.15
CA ALA A 37 2.39 13.07 4.49
C ALA A 37 2.80 11.80 5.25
N ALA A 38 2.79 10.64 4.57
CA ALA A 38 3.27 9.40 5.16
C ALA A 38 4.75 9.47 5.57
N ARG A 39 5.62 10.01 4.71
CA ARG A 39 7.05 10.23 5.03
C ARG A 39 7.21 11.06 6.30
N ASP A 40 6.51 12.18 6.38
CA ASP A 40 6.64 13.11 7.50
C ASP A 40 6.16 12.48 8.81
N THR A 41 5.08 11.68 8.76
CA THR A 41 4.61 10.89 9.92
C THR A 41 5.59 9.77 10.30
N LEU A 42 6.15 9.04 9.34
CA LEU A 42 7.15 7.99 9.63
C LEU A 42 8.39 8.55 10.34
N VAL A 43 8.88 9.71 9.90
CA VAL A 43 10.04 10.37 10.51
C VAL A 43 9.67 10.94 11.89
N SER A 44 8.61 11.76 11.96
CA SER A 44 8.28 12.53 13.17
C SER A 44 7.74 11.66 14.31
N ARG A 45 6.95 10.64 14.00
CA ARG A 45 6.26 9.81 15.00
C ARG A 45 6.91 8.46 15.22
N PHE A 46 7.32 7.79 14.13
CA PHE A 46 7.78 6.40 14.19
C PHE A 46 9.30 6.26 14.18
N GLY A 47 10.05 7.36 14.11
CA GLY A 47 11.50 7.35 14.24
C GLY A 47 12.23 6.70 13.06
N PHE A 48 11.62 6.70 11.87
CA PHE A 48 12.34 6.30 10.65
C PHE A 48 13.41 7.34 10.33
N ALA A 49 14.64 6.91 10.09
CA ALA A 49 15.67 7.82 9.62
C ALA A 49 15.35 8.25 8.18
N PRO A 50 15.46 9.55 7.82
CA PRO A 50 15.15 9.99 6.46
C PRO A 50 15.95 9.25 5.36
N GLY A 51 17.20 8.86 5.65
CA GLY A 51 18.04 8.07 4.73
C GLY A 51 17.62 6.60 4.58
N ASP A 52 16.71 6.12 5.44
CA ASP A 52 16.14 4.78 5.40
C ASP A 52 14.77 4.74 4.71
N ILE A 53 14.30 5.88 4.18
CA ILE A 53 13.05 6.00 3.43
C ILE A 53 13.37 6.27 1.96
N ALA A 54 13.06 5.31 1.09
CA ALA A 54 13.05 5.51 -0.35
C ALA A 54 11.69 6.11 -0.77
N VAL A 55 11.72 7.18 -1.57
CA VAL A 55 10.51 7.82 -2.12
C VAL A 55 10.60 7.78 -3.65
N LEU A 56 9.56 7.29 -4.32
CA LEU A 56 9.43 7.24 -5.77
C LEU A 56 8.14 7.95 -6.17
N THR A 57 8.25 8.98 -7.01
CA THR A 57 7.12 9.77 -7.50
C THR A 57 7.32 10.15 -8.96
N ASP A 58 6.23 10.25 -9.70
CA ASP A 58 6.19 10.71 -11.09
C ASP A 58 5.95 12.22 -11.20
N GLU A 59 6.37 12.97 -10.18
CA GLU A 59 6.32 14.43 -10.20
C GLU A 59 7.20 14.99 -11.32
N ASP A 60 6.68 15.97 -12.05
CA ASP A 60 7.45 16.59 -13.11
C ASP A 60 8.68 17.32 -12.55
N ARG A 61 9.83 17.05 -13.15
CA ARG A 61 11.14 17.55 -12.68
C ARG A 61 11.29 19.05 -12.84
N SER A 62 10.39 19.69 -13.58
CA SER A 62 10.41 21.12 -13.89
C SER A 62 9.84 22.01 -12.76
N GLU A 63 8.99 21.45 -11.88
CA GLU A 63 8.28 22.23 -10.84
C GLU A 63 8.87 22.13 -9.42
N SER A 64 9.80 21.20 -9.18
CA SER A 64 10.29 20.89 -7.82
C SER A 64 11.54 21.69 -7.43
N GLY A 65 11.33 22.89 -6.89
CA GLY A 65 12.41 23.77 -6.42
C GLY A 65 13.24 23.24 -5.23
N HIS A 66 12.71 22.32 -4.40
CA HIS A 66 13.38 21.95 -3.13
C HIS A 66 13.24 20.49 -2.67
N HIS A 67 12.58 19.60 -3.43
CA HIS A 67 12.50 18.16 -3.10
C HIS A 67 12.54 17.28 -4.37
N ARG A 68 13.73 17.08 -4.94
CA ARG A 68 13.92 16.23 -6.13
C ARG A 68 13.75 14.76 -5.76
N THR A 69 12.63 14.15 -6.13
CA THR A 69 12.56 12.68 -6.20
C THR A 69 13.41 12.21 -7.39
N LEU A 70 14.40 11.36 -7.13
CA LEU A 70 15.40 10.98 -8.15
C LEU A 70 14.94 9.84 -9.07
N LEU A 71 13.93 9.07 -8.64
CA LEU A 71 13.52 7.83 -9.29
C LEU A 71 12.02 7.84 -9.62
N LEU A 72 11.72 7.58 -10.89
CA LEU A 72 10.35 7.38 -11.35
C LEU A 72 9.77 6.07 -10.78
N PRO A 73 8.49 6.02 -10.42
CA PRO A 73 7.81 4.84 -9.90
C PRO A 73 7.41 3.89 -11.03
N THR A 74 8.38 3.47 -11.84
CA THR A 74 8.24 2.38 -12.84
C THR A 74 8.18 1.03 -12.14
N GLY A 75 7.55 0.01 -12.74
CA GLY A 75 7.48 -1.33 -12.16
C GLY A 75 8.84 -1.91 -11.76
N ALA A 76 9.86 -1.71 -12.61
CA ALA A 76 11.23 -2.15 -12.33
C ALA A 76 11.86 -1.42 -11.13
N ASN A 77 11.73 -0.09 -11.06
CA ASN A 77 12.27 0.71 -9.95
C ASN A 77 11.59 0.39 -8.61
N ILE A 78 10.27 0.18 -8.60
CA ILE A 78 9.53 -0.19 -7.38
C ILE A 78 10.00 -1.57 -6.89
N LYS A 79 10.06 -2.57 -7.77
CA LYS A 79 10.56 -3.91 -7.41
C LYS A 79 12.00 -3.88 -6.89
N ARG A 80 12.87 -3.06 -7.50
CA ARG A 80 14.24 -2.87 -7.02
C ARG A 80 14.28 -2.21 -5.64
N ALA A 81 13.49 -1.16 -5.40
CA ALA A 81 13.43 -0.50 -4.10
C ALA A 81 12.94 -1.45 -2.98
N LEU A 82 11.94 -2.27 -3.27
CA LEU A 82 11.46 -3.32 -2.34
C LEU A 82 12.55 -4.36 -2.06
N ALA A 83 13.24 -4.84 -3.10
CA ALA A 83 14.34 -5.79 -2.95
C ALA A 83 15.50 -5.21 -2.11
N ASP A 84 15.88 -3.95 -2.37
CA ASP A 84 16.92 -3.24 -1.62
C ASP A 84 16.51 -3.05 -0.14
N MET A 85 15.24 -2.74 0.12
CA MET A 85 14.69 -2.62 1.46
C MET A 85 14.80 -3.94 2.23
N VAL A 86 14.42 -5.07 1.62
CA VAL A 86 14.54 -6.40 2.22
C VAL A 86 16.00 -6.82 2.40
N ALA A 87 16.86 -6.56 1.41
CA ALA A 87 18.29 -6.91 1.50
C ALA A 87 19.02 -6.17 2.63
N ARG A 88 18.57 -4.98 2.99
CA ARG A 88 19.09 -4.19 4.10
C ARG A 88 18.53 -4.61 5.46
N ALA A 89 17.44 -5.36 5.49
CA ALA A 89 16.77 -5.78 6.71
C ALA A 89 17.59 -6.83 7.48
N SER A 90 17.32 -6.92 8.77
CA SER A 90 17.91 -7.88 9.68
C SER A 90 16.82 -8.39 10.62
N PRO A 91 16.99 -9.56 11.26
CA PRO A 91 15.98 -10.11 12.16
C PRO A 91 15.49 -9.09 13.19
N GLY A 92 14.16 -8.93 13.27
CA GLY A 92 13.48 -8.00 14.18
C GLY A 92 13.21 -6.60 13.62
N ASP A 93 13.69 -6.27 12.42
CA ASP A 93 13.51 -4.94 11.83
C ASP A 93 12.07 -4.67 11.38
N VAL A 94 11.70 -3.39 11.30
CA VAL A 94 10.38 -2.92 10.86
C VAL A 94 10.50 -2.37 9.44
N LEU A 95 9.74 -2.95 8.52
CA LEU A 95 9.68 -2.53 7.13
C LEU A 95 8.30 -1.96 6.82
N PHE A 96 8.28 -0.92 5.98
CA PHE A 96 7.05 -0.26 5.57
C PHE A 96 7.03 -0.04 4.06
N PHE A 97 5.92 -0.41 3.42
CA PHE A 97 5.68 -0.10 2.02
C PHE A 97 4.34 0.65 1.92
N HIS A 98 4.36 1.85 1.35
CA HIS A 98 3.14 2.61 1.06
C HIS A 98 3.05 2.86 -0.44
N TYR A 99 1.94 2.44 -1.02
CA TYR A 99 1.59 2.72 -2.39
C TYR A 99 0.32 3.59 -2.42
N SER A 100 0.38 4.69 -3.17
CA SER A 100 -0.76 5.52 -3.52
C SER A 100 -0.79 5.71 -5.04
N GLY A 101 -1.88 5.29 -5.68
CA GLY A 101 -2.00 5.27 -7.13
C GLY A 101 -3.18 4.42 -7.59
N HIS A 102 -3.23 4.09 -8.88
CA HIS A 102 -4.25 3.19 -9.41
C HIS A 102 -3.99 1.75 -9.01
N GLY A 103 -5.07 1.02 -8.75
CA GLY A 103 -5.12 -0.43 -8.82
C GLY A 103 -5.93 -0.87 -10.04
N THR A 104 -5.78 -2.14 -10.44
CA THR A 104 -6.49 -2.72 -11.58
C THR A 104 -6.79 -4.20 -11.32
N LEU A 105 -7.71 -4.74 -12.13
CA LEU A 105 -8.07 -6.15 -12.18
C LEU A 105 -7.70 -6.68 -13.56
N VAL A 106 -6.88 -7.73 -13.60
CA VAL A 106 -6.49 -8.43 -14.83
C VAL A 106 -7.26 -9.75 -14.89
N PRO A 107 -8.16 -9.94 -15.86
CA PRO A 107 -8.92 -11.16 -15.96
C PRO A 107 -8.03 -12.39 -16.19
N PRO A 108 -8.51 -13.59 -15.86
CA PRO A 108 -7.78 -14.82 -16.15
C PRO A 108 -7.45 -14.94 -17.63
N ARG A 109 -6.23 -15.43 -17.91
CA ARG A 109 -5.80 -15.64 -19.29
C ARG A 109 -6.57 -16.83 -19.90
N PRO A 110 -7.29 -16.64 -21.03
CA PRO A 110 -8.02 -17.73 -21.68
C PRO A 110 -7.10 -18.90 -22.07
N GLY A 111 -7.52 -20.12 -21.75
CA GLY A 111 -6.81 -21.35 -22.15
C GLY A 111 -5.59 -21.75 -21.29
N HIS A 112 -5.30 -21.03 -20.20
CA HIS A 112 -4.20 -21.32 -19.26
C HIS A 112 -4.65 -21.80 -17.86
N GLY A 113 -5.92 -22.17 -17.69
CA GLY A 113 -6.43 -22.71 -16.42
C GLY A 113 -5.99 -24.15 -16.17
N HIS A 114 -5.16 -24.37 -15.15
CA HIS A 114 -4.83 -25.71 -14.65
C HIS A 114 -5.97 -26.26 -13.77
N GLY A 115 -7.17 -26.50 -14.34
CA GLY A 115 -8.21 -27.38 -13.75
C GLY A 115 -8.58 -27.22 -12.27
N HIS A 116 -8.24 -26.10 -11.64
CA HIS A 116 -8.48 -25.80 -10.23
C HIS A 116 -9.21 -24.45 -10.15
N GLU A 117 -10.20 -24.37 -9.26
CA GLU A 117 -11.15 -23.26 -9.10
C GLU A 117 -10.51 -21.87 -8.89
N GLU A 118 -9.21 -21.80 -8.58
CA GLU A 118 -8.41 -20.55 -8.51
C GLU A 118 -8.14 -19.90 -9.88
N SER A 119 -8.37 -20.60 -11.01
CA SER A 119 -8.09 -20.06 -12.35
C SER A 119 -9.15 -19.10 -12.90
N GLU A 120 -10.20 -18.77 -12.13
CA GLU A 120 -11.34 -17.96 -12.58
C GLU A 120 -11.43 -16.58 -11.91
N LYS A 121 -10.54 -16.27 -10.95
CA LYS A 121 -10.55 -14.95 -10.29
C LYS A 121 -9.62 -13.96 -10.99
N ASP A 122 -10.09 -12.72 -11.15
CA ASP A 122 -9.26 -11.62 -11.61
C ASP A 122 -8.03 -11.42 -10.71
N GLU A 123 -6.87 -11.17 -11.32
CA GLU A 123 -5.64 -10.85 -10.63
C GLU A 123 -5.62 -9.36 -10.27
N GLU A 124 -5.48 -9.08 -8.97
CA GLU A 124 -5.31 -7.73 -8.43
C GLU A 124 -3.86 -7.25 -8.63
N ALA A 125 -3.70 -6.00 -9.12
CA ALA A 125 -2.39 -5.40 -9.30
C ALA A 125 -2.38 -3.89 -9.04
N ILE A 126 -1.25 -3.40 -8.53
CA ILE A 126 -0.94 -1.96 -8.54
C ILE A 126 -0.41 -1.56 -9.91
N VAL A 127 -0.62 -0.30 -10.31
CA VAL A 127 -0.26 0.23 -11.61
C VAL A 127 0.88 1.26 -11.50
N PRO A 128 2.15 0.87 -11.68
CA PRO A 128 3.27 1.81 -11.77
C PRO A 128 3.11 2.85 -12.91
N CYS A 129 3.89 3.93 -12.90
CA CYS A 129 3.72 5.02 -13.89
C CYS A 129 4.01 4.61 -15.34
N ASP A 130 4.72 3.50 -15.56
CA ASP A 130 4.99 2.88 -16.85
C ASP A 130 4.01 1.74 -17.19
N PHE A 131 2.96 1.54 -16.39
CA PHE A 131 1.95 0.48 -16.54
C PHE A 131 2.52 -0.96 -16.47
N ASN A 132 3.78 -1.12 -16.05
CA ASN A 132 4.37 -2.42 -15.76
C ASN A 132 3.83 -2.95 -14.42
N LEU A 133 2.70 -3.65 -14.48
CA LEU A 133 1.94 -4.08 -13.31
C LEU A 133 2.77 -4.87 -12.30
N ILE A 134 2.51 -4.62 -11.02
CA ILE A 134 3.02 -5.41 -9.89
C ILE A 134 1.83 -6.08 -9.23
N THR A 135 1.82 -7.42 -9.20
CA THR A 135 0.70 -8.18 -8.65
C THR A 135 0.96 -8.67 -7.24
N GLY A 136 -0.05 -9.26 -6.59
CA GLY A 136 0.10 -9.87 -5.27
C GLY A 136 1.20 -10.94 -5.21
N ALA A 137 1.47 -11.63 -6.32
CA ALA A 137 2.57 -12.59 -6.41
C ALA A 137 3.95 -11.94 -6.22
N ASP A 138 4.14 -10.71 -6.69
CA ASP A 138 5.42 -10.00 -6.54
C ASP A 138 5.63 -9.53 -5.10
N LEU A 139 4.60 -8.95 -4.48
CA LEU A 139 4.64 -8.54 -3.07
C LEU A 139 4.77 -9.74 -2.14
N ARG A 140 4.14 -10.87 -2.48
CA ARG A 140 4.30 -12.12 -1.73
C ARG A 140 5.75 -12.58 -1.71
N ARG A 141 6.49 -12.49 -2.83
CA ARG A 141 7.93 -12.79 -2.85
C ARG A 141 8.73 -11.88 -1.92
N VAL A 142 8.36 -10.60 -1.83
CA VAL A 142 8.99 -9.66 -0.89
C VAL A 142 8.80 -10.15 0.55
N VAL A 143 7.58 -10.55 0.91
CA VAL A 143 7.25 -11.11 2.24
C VAL A 143 8.04 -12.39 2.52
N ASP A 144 8.10 -13.32 1.56
CA ASP A 144 8.78 -14.60 1.72
C ASP A 144 10.31 -14.45 1.91
N MET A 145 10.90 -13.32 1.48
CA MET A 145 12.32 -13.00 1.65
C MET A 145 12.66 -12.28 2.96
N LEU A 146 11.66 -11.97 3.81
CA LEU A 146 11.91 -11.23 5.05
C LEU A 146 12.77 -12.03 6.05
N PRO A 147 13.76 -11.38 6.71
CA PRO A 147 14.48 -12.01 7.81
C PRO A 147 13.52 -12.37 8.94
N GLN A 148 13.80 -13.48 9.63
CA GLN A 148 12.93 -13.97 10.71
C GLN A 148 12.66 -12.91 11.79
N GLY A 149 11.40 -12.76 12.19
CA GLY A 149 10.97 -11.80 13.20
C GLY A 149 10.90 -10.35 12.72
N SER A 150 11.27 -10.07 11.46
CA SER A 150 10.99 -8.77 10.83
C SER A 150 9.54 -8.71 10.40
N ARG A 151 8.98 -7.50 10.29
CA ARG A 151 7.60 -7.29 9.84
C ARG A 151 7.56 -6.32 8.68
N LEU A 152 6.82 -6.64 7.63
CA LEU A 152 6.50 -5.72 6.55
C LEU A 152 5.04 -5.28 6.68
N THR A 153 4.83 -3.98 6.89
CA THR A 153 3.50 -3.37 6.78
C THR A 153 3.35 -2.72 5.42
N VAL A 154 2.38 -3.19 4.65
CA VAL A 154 1.96 -2.66 3.36
C VAL A 154 0.69 -1.83 3.56
N VAL A 155 0.72 -0.57 3.14
CA VAL A 155 -0.45 0.30 3.04
C VAL A 155 -0.70 0.52 1.55
N SER A 156 -1.82 0.04 1.03
CA SER A 156 -2.19 0.23 -0.37
C SER A 156 -3.42 1.11 -0.47
N ASP A 157 -3.22 2.38 -0.84
CA ASP A 157 -4.30 3.31 -1.12
C ASP A 157 -4.67 3.27 -2.61
N SER A 158 -5.20 2.12 -3.02
CA SER A 158 -5.65 1.82 -4.38
C SER A 158 -6.89 0.92 -4.34
N CYS A 159 -7.74 0.98 -5.38
CA CYS A 159 -8.87 0.05 -5.50
C CYS A 159 -8.36 -1.37 -5.79
N HIS A 160 -9.08 -2.41 -5.36
CA HIS A 160 -8.73 -3.81 -5.60
C HIS A 160 -7.31 -4.16 -5.13
N SER A 161 -7.03 -3.94 -3.84
CA SER A 161 -5.76 -4.28 -3.22
C SER A 161 -5.86 -5.31 -2.09
N GLY A 162 -7.02 -5.93 -1.90
CA GLY A 162 -7.27 -6.92 -0.84
C GLY A 162 -6.50 -8.24 -1.01
N GLY A 163 -6.10 -8.58 -2.24
CA GLY A 163 -5.30 -9.76 -2.59
C GLY A 163 -3.81 -9.50 -2.77
N LEU A 164 -3.32 -8.29 -2.46
CA LEU A 164 -1.90 -7.93 -2.70
C LEU A 164 -0.90 -8.70 -1.84
N ILE A 165 -1.31 -9.21 -0.68
CA ILE A 165 -0.53 -10.20 0.07
C ILE A 165 -1.38 -11.46 0.15
N ASP A 166 -1.20 -12.31 -0.87
CA ASP A 166 -1.91 -13.58 -1.00
C ASP A 166 -1.68 -14.48 0.24
N MET A 167 -2.76 -15.15 0.67
CA MET A 167 -2.86 -16.08 1.81
C MET A 167 -2.82 -15.48 3.23
N GLU A 168 -2.86 -14.17 3.42
CA GLU A 168 -3.01 -13.60 4.77
C GLU A 168 -4.47 -13.68 5.25
N LYS A 169 -4.66 -13.98 6.54
CA LYS A 169 -6.00 -14.06 7.14
C LYS A 169 -6.66 -12.68 7.14
N GLU A 170 -7.88 -12.60 6.65
CA GLU A 170 -8.71 -11.40 6.78
C GLU A 170 -9.12 -11.19 8.25
N GLN A 171 -8.66 -10.08 8.82
CA GLN A 171 -8.94 -9.69 10.21
C GLN A 171 -10.10 -8.72 10.31
N ILE A 172 -10.22 -7.85 9.30
CA ILE A 172 -11.30 -6.88 9.12
C ILE A 172 -11.66 -6.88 7.63
N GLY A 173 -12.85 -7.37 7.31
CA GLY A 173 -13.42 -7.44 5.96
C GLY A 173 -14.86 -6.93 5.89
N PRO A 174 -15.61 -7.27 4.83
CA PRO A 174 -17.02 -6.88 4.65
C PRO A 174 -17.97 -7.41 5.72
N ASP A 175 -17.70 -8.59 6.28
CA ASP A 175 -18.64 -9.29 7.17
C ASP A 175 -18.42 -9.03 8.67
N VAL A 176 -17.45 -8.19 9.05
CA VAL A 176 -17.26 -7.82 10.46
C VAL A 176 -18.28 -6.76 10.84
N PHE A 177 -19.40 -7.22 11.42
CA PHE A 177 -20.45 -6.40 12.01
C PHE A 177 -19.86 -5.36 12.97
N VAL A 178 -19.89 -4.09 12.58
CA VAL A 178 -19.63 -2.96 13.47
C VAL A 178 -20.96 -2.56 14.11
N PRO A 179 -21.07 -2.42 15.44
CA PRO A 179 -22.33 -2.06 16.08
C PRO A 179 -22.83 -0.68 15.63
N ASP A 180 -24.13 -0.65 15.35
CA ASP A 180 -24.98 0.43 14.87
C ASP A 180 -24.67 1.82 15.47
N ALA A 181 -24.17 2.74 14.64
CA ALA A 181 -24.20 4.18 14.91
C ALA A 181 -25.40 4.76 14.14
N GLY A 182 -26.47 5.04 14.89
CA GLY A 182 -27.81 5.31 14.38
C GLY A 182 -27.95 6.46 13.39
N GLU A 183 -29.01 6.33 12.59
CA GLU A 183 -29.46 7.26 11.55
C GLU A 183 -29.63 8.71 12.05
N SER A 184 -29.09 9.69 11.30
CA SER A 184 -29.84 10.81 10.67
C SER A 184 -28.93 11.96 10.18
N LEU A 185 -29.09 12.29 8.89
CA LEU A 185 -29.02 13.64 8.28
C LEU A 185 -27.66 14.34 8.08
N GLN A 186 -27.11 14.29 6.86
CA GLN A 186 -27.18 15.37 5.85
C GLN A 186 -26.25 15.06 4.66
N ARG A 187 -26.76 15.22 3.43
CA ARG A 187 -25.99 15.12 2.17
C ARG A 187 -24.90 16.20 2.16
N ALA A 188 -23.69 15.85 2.57
CA ALA A 188 -22.51 16.65 2.28
C ALA A 188 -22.21 16.54 0.77
N ARG A 189 -22.01 17.69 0.16
CA ARG A 189 -21.77 17.89 -1.27
C ARG A 189 -20.39 17.34 -1.62
N THR A 190 -20.28 16.06 -1.97
CA THR A 190 -19.04 15.52 -2.54
C THR A 190 -18.92 15.99 -3.99
N GLY A 191 -18.07 16.98 -4.22
CA GLY A 191 -17.51 17.26 -5.55
C GLY A 191 -16.75 16.04 -6.08
N ARG A 192 -16.58 16.00 -7.39
CA ARG A 192 -16.29 14.79 -8.18
C ARG A 192 -14.98 14.11 -7.75
N ALA A 193 -15.06 13.17 -6.80
CA ALA A 193 -13.95 12.31 -6.41
C ALA A 193 -13.55 11.40 -7.58
N THR A 194 -12.25 11.25 -7.81
CA THR A 194 -11.73 10.37 -8.86
C THR A 194 -11.46 8.99 -8.28
N ARG A 195 -11.87 7.95 -8.99
CA ARG A 195 -11.63 6.57 -8.58
C ARG A 195 -10.16 6.21 -8.80
N ARG A 196 -9.52 5.62 -7.81
CA ARG A 196 -8.15 5.06 -7.93
C ARG A 196 -8.16 3.65 -8.53
N PHE A 197 -8.97 3.48 -9.57
CA PHE A 197 -9.13 2.23 -10.32
C PHE A 197 -8.90 2.49 -11.80
N LEU A 198 -8.02 1.71 -12.40
CA LEU A 198 -7.80 1.68 -13.83
C LEU A 198 -8.59 0.51 -14.44
N PRO A 199 -9.65 0.77 -15.24
CA PRO A 199 -10.40 -0.29 -15.89
C PRO A 199 -9.51 -1.13 -16.83
N TYR A 200 -9.75 -2.45 -16.87
CA TYR A 200 -8.98 -3.36 -17.72
C TYR A 200 -8.94 -2.94 -19.20
N SER A 201 -10.05 -2.43 -19.74
CA SER A 201 -10.10 -1.95 -21.13
C SER A 201 -9.14 -0.77 -21.37
N VAL A 202 -9.07 0.18 -20.44
CA VAL A 202 -8.17 1.34 -20.54
C VAL A 202 -6.71 0.90 -20.44
N LEU A 203 -6.42 -0.02 -19.51
CA LEU A 203 -5.09 -0.65 -19.39
C LEU A 203 -4.70 -1.35 -20.70
N LEU A 204 -5.58 -2.18 -21.26
CA LEU A 204 -5.31 -2.96 -22.45
C LEU A 204 -5.10 -2.07 -23.67
N GLU A 205 -5.92 -1.03 -23.84
CA GLU A 205 -5.76 -0.03 -24.91
C GLU A 205 -4.42 0.70 -24.79
N HIS A 206 -4.03 1.11 -23.58
CA HIS A 206 -2.72 1.72 -23.34
C HIS A 206 -1.57 0.78 -23.73
N LEU A 207 -1.59 -0.46 -23.22
CA LEU A 207 -0.57 -1.46 -23.49
C LEU A 207 -0.49 -1.81 -24.99
N ALA A 208 -1.63 -1.92 -25.68
CA ALA A 208 -1.69 -2.13 -27.12
C ALA A 208 -1.04 -0.97 -27.90
N GLY A 209 -1.34 0.27 -27.50
CA GLY A 209 -0.75 1.46 -28.11
C GLY A 209 0.78 1.52 -28.01
N VAL A 210 1.35 1.07 -26.89
CA VAL A 210 2.80 1.10 -26.66
C VAL A 210 3.51 -0.13 -27.22
N SER A 211 2.91 -1.32 -27.13
CA SER A 211 3.49 -2.57 -27.65
C SER A 211 3.36 -2.75 -29.16
N GLY A 212 2.41 -2.06 -29.80
CA GLY A 212 2.07 -2.24 -31.21
C GLY A 212 1.30 -3.54 -31.51
N MET A 213 0.90 -4.30 -30.49
CA MET A 213 0.09 -5.51 -30.61
C MET A 213 -1.40 -5.15 -30.49
N ALA A 214 -2.28 -5.89 -31.18
CA ALA A 214 -3.71 -5.61 -31.16
C ALA A 214 -4.39 -6.03 -29.84
N ALA A 215 -5.09 -5.10 -29.17
CA ALA A 215 -5.87 -5.37 -27.96
C ALA A 215 -6.97 -6.44 -28.15
N SER A 216 -7.47 -6.64 -29.38
CA SER A 216 -8.49 -7.64 -29.70
C SER A 216 -7.95 -9.07 -29.79
N GLU A 217 -6.65 -9.24 -29.94
CA GLU A 217 -6.00 -10.53 -30.19
C GLU A 217 -5.11 -10.99 -29.02
N HIS A 218 -4.67 -10.04 -28.19
CA HIS A 218 -3.69 -10.28 -27.15
C HIS A 218 -4.22 -9.92 -25.77
N HIS A 219 -3.85 -10.73 -24.79
CA HIS A 219 -4.16 -10.47 -23.39
C HIS A 219 -3.16 -9.45 -22.80
N ALA A 220 -3.53 -8.70 -21.76
CA ALA A 220 -2.62 -7.75 -21.11
C ALA A 220 -1.26 -8.38 -20.73
N ALA A 221 -1.28 -9.63 -20.26
CA ALA A 221 -0.07 -10.41 -19.98
C ALA A 221 0.90 -10.51 -21.18
N ASP A 222 0.38 -10.68 -22.40
CA ASP A 222 1.21 -10.77 -23.61
C ASP A 222 1.92 -9.44 -23.90
N HIS A 223 1.18 -8.34 -23.78
CA HIS A 223 1.76 -7.01 -23.94
C HIS A 223 2.82 -6.70 -22.87
N LEU A 224 2.53 -7.03 -21.61
CA LEU A 224 3.45 -6.82 -20.49
C LEU A 224 4.75 -7.62 -20.67
N LEU A 225 4.66 -8.88 -21.09
CA LEU A 225 5.84 -9.70 -21.38
C LEU A 225 6.63 -9.16 -22.58
N ALA A 226 5.94 -8.71 -23.64
CA ALA A 226 6.59 -8.15 -24.82
C ALA A 226 7.34 -6.84 -24.52
N LEU A 227 6.76 -5.99 -23.67
CA LEU A 227 7.32 -4.69 -23.31
C LEU A 227 8.42 -4.77 -22.26
N PHE A 228 8.22 -5.58 -21.21
CA PHE A 228 9.07 -5.57 -20.01
C PHE A 228 9.89 -6.85 -19.84
N GLY A 229 9.60 -7.92 -20.59
CA GLY A 229 10.33 -9.18 -20.50
C GLY A 229 10.42 -9.70 -19.07
N VAL A 230 11.64 -9.92 -18.59
CA VAL A 230 11.92 -10.40 -17.21
C VAL A 230 11.48 -9.40 -16.13
N ASP A 231 11.33 -8.13 -16.48
CA ASP A 231 10.85 -7.09 -15.58
C ASP A 231 9.32 -7.04 -15.50
N ALA A 232 8.58 -7.85 -16.26
CA ALA A 232 7.14 -8.03 -16.03
C ALA A 232 6.90 -8.80 -14.71
N SER A 233 5.69 -8.71 -14.15
CA SER A 233 5.32 -9.56 -13.02
C SER A 233 5.51 -11.04 -13.36
N ALA A 234 6.03 -11.80 -12.41
CA ALA A 234 6.19 -13.24 -12.60
C ALA A 234 4.83 -13.98 -12.68
N LYS A 235 3.72 -13.36 -12.25
CA LYS A 235 2.37 -13.92 -12.45
C LYS A 235 2.05 -14.10 -13.94
N PHE A 236 2.58 -13.24 -14.80
CA PHE A 236 2.32 -13.29 -16.24
C PHE A 236 3.19 -14.30 -16.99
N HIS A 237 4.25 -14.81 -16.36
CA HIS A 237 5.14 -15.78 -16.99
C HIS A 237 4.52 -17.19 -16.98
N SER A 238 4.58 -17.89 -18.11
CA SER A 238 3.97 -19.22 -18.37
C SER A 238 4.40 -20.35 -17.43
N HIS A 239 5.44 -20.13 -16.61
CA HIS A 239 5.99 -21.08 -15.65
C HIS A 239 5.97 -20.58 -14.19
N GLY A 240 5.34 -19.44 -13.90
CA GLY A 240 5.39 -18.78 -12.59
C GLY A 240 4.59 -19.45 -11.47
N ALA A 241 3.74 -20.43 -11.78
CA ALA A 241 2.90 -21.11 -10.79
C ALA A 241 3.58 -22.28 -10.06
N ALA A 242 4.73 -22.78 -10.54
CA ALA A 242 5.30 -24.06 -10.08
C ALA A 242 6.39 -23.96 -9.01
N GLN A 243 6.81 -22.77 -8.57
CA GLN A 243 7.85 -22.63 -7.55
C GLN A 243 7.53 -21.56 -6.51
N ALA A 244 6.90 -21.99 -5.41
CA ALA A 244 7.17 -21.56 -4.04
C ALA A 244 6.16 -22.23 -3.09
N GLN A 245 6.16 -23.56 -3.05
CA GLN A 245 5.45 -24.34 -2.03
C GLN A 245 6.45 -24.91 -1.00
N ALA A 246 7.55 -24.19 -0.78
CA ALA A 246 8.49 -24.49 0.30
C ALA A 246 8.07 -23.67 1.52
N ALA A 247 7.73 -24.36 2.61
CA ALA A 247 7.47 -23.86 3.98
C ALA A 247 7.21 -22.34 4.07
N ARG A 248 6.06 -21.91 3.53
CA ARG A 248 5.59 -20.53 3.58
C ARG A 248 5.47 -20.10 5.04
N ARG A 249 6.02 -18.93 5.38
CA ARG A 249 5.87 -18.33 6.71
C ARG A 249 4.63 -17.46 6.72
N ASP A 250 3.83 -17.61 7.76
CA ASP A 250 2.49 -17.02 7.91
C ASP A 250 2.50 -15.69 8.70
N ASP A 251 3.68 -15.20 9.12
CA ASP A 251 3.77 -14.21 10.21
C ASP A 251 4.49 -12.89 9.85
N GLY A 252 5.01 -12.76 8.63
CA GLY A 252 5.83 -11.60 8.23
C GLY A 252 5.06 -10.42 7.61
N GLY A 253 3.89 -10.68 7.05
CA GLY A 253 3.11 -9.69 6.29
C GLY A 253 2.00 -9.03 7.11
N ILE A 254 1.83 -7.73 6.91
CA ILE A 254 0.66 -6.97 7.36
C ILE A 254 0.19 -6.11 6.19
N LEU A 255 -1.04 -6.30 5.72
CA LEU A 255 -1.62 -5.51 4.64
C LEU A 255 -2.81 -4.70 5.15
N LEU A 256 -2.74 -3.39 4.95
CA LEU A 256 -3.83 -2.45 5.12
C LEU A 256 -4.24 -1.99 3.71
N SER A 257 -5.39 -2.48 3.25
CA SER A 257 -5.97 -2.11 1.95
C SER A 257 -6.93 -0.94 2.13
N GLY A 258 -6.89 0.05 1.23
CA GLY A 258 -7.76 1.21 1.27
C GLY A 258 -9.23 0.91 0.97
N CYS A 259 -9.54 -0.23 0.35
CA CYS A 259 -10.88 -0.68 0.01
C CYS A 259 -11.01 -2.20 0.04
N GLN A 260 -12.24 -2.69 0.07
CA GLN A 260 -12.57 -4.07 -0.25
C GLN A 260 -12.31 -4.37 -1.74
N SER A 261 -12.17 -5.67 -2.09
CA SER A 261 -11.99 -6.11 -3.49
C SER A 261 -13.14 -5.72 -4.42
N ASP A 262 -14.31 -5.31 -3.90
CA ASP A 262 -15.45 -4.86 -4.70
C ASP A 262 -15.75 -3.35 -4.57
N GLU A 263 -14.89 -2.60 -3.88
CA GLU A 263 -15.08 -1.18 -3.53
C GLU A 263 -14.02 -0.24 -4.10
N THR A 264 -14.32 1.06 -4.09
CA THR A 264 -13.53 2.08 -4.77
C THR A 264 -12.87 3.06 -3.80
N SER A 265 -11.53 3.20 -3.87
CA SER A 265 -10.76 4.24 -3.17
C SER A 265 -10.85 5.57 -3.91
N ALA A 266 -11.00 6.65 -3.16
CA ALA A 266 -11.21 8.00 -3.67
C ALA A 266 -9.96 8.88 -3.60
N ASP A 267 -9.64 9.53 -4.72
CA ASP A 267 -8.82 10.75 -4.76
C ASP A 267 -9.75 11.94 -4.51
N VAL A 268 -9.56 12.60 -3.36
CA VAL A 268 -10.36 13.76 -2.96
C VAL A 268 -9.69 15.03 -3.50
N PRO A 269 -10.42 15.90 -4.20
CA PRO A 269 -9.85 17.17 -4.64
C PRO A 269 -9.56 18.07 -3.43
N ALA A 270 -8.74 19.09 -3.62
CA ALA A 270 -8.59 20.20 -2.69
C ALA A 270 -9.95 20.81 -2.32
N TRP A 271 -10.37 20.77 -1.06
CA TRP A 271 -11.51 21.57 -0.54
C TRP A 271 -11.01 22.58 0.46
N ASP A 272 -11.06 23.87 0.10
CA ASP A 272 -11.56 24.91 0.98
C ASP A 272 -11.64 26.26 0.24
N GLU A 273 -12.65 27.07 0.58
CA GLU A 273 -12.84 28.48 0.17
C GLU A 273 -11.72 29.42 0.70
N GLY A 274 -10.59 28.86 1.18
CA GLY A 274 -9.43 29.56 1.75
C GLY A 274 -8.07 29.21 1.14
N GLY A 275 -7.99 28.27 0.18
CA GLY A 275 -6.79 28.09 -0.67
C GLY A 275 -5.63 27.25 -0.13
N GLU A 276 -5.78 26.48 0.95
CA GLU A 276 -4.69 25.66 1.54
C GLU A 276 -4.85 24.14 1.44
N ALA A 277 -6.01 23.62 1.02
CA ALA A 277 -6.19 22.16 0.93
C ALA A 277 -5.51 21.60 -0.33
N GLU A 278 -4.65 20.60 -0.18
CA GLU A 278 -4.09 19.84 -1.29
C GLU A 278 -4.93 18.56 -1.54
N ALA A 279 -4.94 18.06 -2.78
CA ALA A 279 -5.59 16.78 -3.09
C ALA A 279 -4.92 15.64 -2.32
N CYS A 280 -5.69 14.64 -1.86
CA CYS A 280 -5.18 13.48 -1.14
C CYS A 280 -6.07 12.25 -1.35
N GLY A 281 -5.61 11.08 -0.93
CA GLY A 281 -6.40 9.86 -0.86
C GLY A 281 -7.26 9.86 0.39
N ALA A 282 -8.54 9.50 0.26
CA ALA A 282 -9.45 9.44 1.39
C ALA A 282 -8.91 8.50 2.49
N PHE A 283 -8.43 7.32 2.11
CA PHE A 283 -7.87 6.35 3.07
C PHE A 283 -6.58 6.86 3.72
N SER A 284 -5.58 7.28 2.93
CA SER A 284 -4.32 7.80 3.47
C SER A 284 -4.57 8.99 4.41
N SER A 285 -5.45 9.92 4.03
CA SER A 285 -5.84 11.08 4.86
C SER A 285 -6.53 10.65 6.15
N ALA A 286 -7.43 9.67 6.10
CA ALA A 286 -8.09 9.14 7.28
C ALA A 286 -7.10 8.45 8.24
N VAL A 287 -6.14 7.66 7.73
CA VAL A 287 -5.06 7.09 8.54
C VAL A 287 -4.24 8.20 9.21
N GLN A 288 -3.86 9.25 8.48
CA GLN A 288 -3.11 10.38 9.05
C GLN A 288 -3.89 11.07 10.18
N ARG A 289 -5.21 11.26 10.01
CA ARG A 289 -6.08 11.85 11.04
C ARG A 289 -6.18 10.99 12.30
N VAL A 290 -6.36 9.67 12.14
CA VAL A 290 -6.38 8.74 13.28
C VAL A 290 -5.05 8.82 14.02
N LEU A 291 -3.92 8.76 13.31
CA LEU A 291 -2.61 8.89 13.94
C LEU A 291 -2.48 10.24 14.65
N ALA A 292 -2.78 11.36 14.00
CA ALA A 292 -2.68 12.69 14.62
C ALA A 292 -3.53 12.84 15.89
N ALA A 293 -4.73 12.24 15.93
CA ALA A 293 -5.62 12.26 17.10
C ALA A 293 -5.18 11.31 18.22
N HIS A 294 -4.43 10.25 17.90
CA HIS A 294 -4.01 9.21 18.84
C HIS A 294 -2.50 9.27 19.11
N GLY A 295 -2.09 9.96 20.19
CA GLY A 295 -0.69 10.05 20.59
C GLY A 295 -0.09 8.75 21.17
N ALA A 296 -0.93 7.87 21.72
CA ALA A 296 -0.51 6.56 22.23
C ALA A 296 -0.33 5.53 21.09
N PRO A 297 0.42 4.43 21.32
CA PRO A 297 0.46 3.30 20.40
C PRO A 297 -0.95 2.77 20.11
N VAL A 298 -1.23 2.50 18.84
CA VAL A 298 -2.49 1.95 18.35
C VAL A 298 -2.21 0.60 17.68
N SER A 299 -3.06 -0.41 17.86
CA SER A 299 -2.90 -1.70 17.17
C SER A 299 -3.25 -1.60 15.69
N ASN A 300 -2.80 -2.56 14.87
CA ASN A 300 -3.17 -2.60 13.45
C ASN A 300 -4.70 -2.70 13.26
N ARG A 301 -5.36 -3.54 14.06
CA ARG A 301 -6.83 -3.69 14.08
C ARG A 301 -7.53 -2.40 14.46
N GLU A 302 -7.08 -1.76 15.54
CA GLU A 302 -7.69 -0.52 16.02
C GLU A 302 -7.49 0.63 15.04
N LEU A 303 -6.31 0.73 14.41
CA LEU A 303 -6.04 1.75 13.39
C LEU A 303 -7.02 1.64 12.22
N VAL A 304 -7.23 0.43 11.68
CA VAL A 304 -8.16 0.21 10.57
C VAL A 304 -9.61 0.45 10.99
N ALA A 305 -10.02 -0.01 12.17
CA ALA A 305 -11.37 0.23 12.67
C ALA A 305 -11.68 1.73 12.85
N ARG A 306 -10.75 2.49 13.44
CA ARG A 306 -10.88 3.95 13.58
C ARG A 306 -10.84 4.66 12.23
N THR A 307 -10.05 4.16 11.28
CA THR A 307 -10.00 4.71 9.93
C THR A 307 -11.33 4.55 9.20
N ARG A 308 -12.00 3.39 9.32
CA ARG A 308 -13.39 3.19 8.82
C ARG A 308 -14.35 4.22 9.43
N ALA A 309 -14.27 4.46 10.73
CA ALA A 309 -15.13 5.45 11.40
C ALA A 309 -14.92 6.87 10.86
N VAL A 310 -13.65 7.30 10.71
CA VAL A 310 -13.31 8.61 10.14
C VAL A 310 -13.80 8.76 8.70
N LEU A 311 -13.71 7.70 7.89
CA LEU A 311 -14.22 7.72 6.51
C LEU A 311 -15.74 7.83 6.45
N ALA A 312 -16.45 7.09 7.32
CA ALA A 312 -17.91 7.19 7.44
C ALA A 312 -18.35 8.60 7.85
N GLU A 313 -17.71 9.20 8.86
CA GLU A 313 -17.97 10.58 9.29
C GLU A 313 -17.75 11.62 8.17
N GLN A 314 -16.83 11.35 7.24
CA GLN A 314 -16.54 12.20 6.09
C GLN A 314 -17.46 11.92 4.88
N GLY A 315 -18.38 10.97 4.99
CA GLY A 315 -19.32 10.60 3.92
C GLY A 315 -18.73 9.67 2.86
N PHE A 316 -17.63 8.97 3.14
CA PHE A 316 -17.05 7.93 2.29
C PHE A 316 -17.60 6.53 2.65
N GLU A 317 -18.92 6.40 2.75
CA GLU A 317 -19.63 5.17 3.16
C GLU A 317 -19.42 3.98 2.18
N GLY A 318 -18.87 4.21 0.99
CA GLY A 318 -18.56 3.16 0.00
C GLY A 318 -17.08 2.72 0.00
N GLN A 319 -16.29 3.15 0.98
CA GLN A 319 -14.88 2.82 1.11
C GLN A 319 -14.62 2.21 2.49
N HIS A 320 -14.44 0.88 2.54
CA HIS A 320 -14.14 0.15 3.76
C HIS A 320 -12.72 -0.41 3.73
N PRO A 321 -11.76 0.25 4.39
CA PRO A 321 -10.41 -0.29 4.52
C PRO A 321 -10.39 -1.68 5.16
N CYS A 322 -9.51 -2.55 4.70
CA CYS A 322 -9.39 -3.92 5.20
C CYS A 322 -8.04 -4.18 5.86
N LEU A 323 -7.99 -5.18 6.74
CA LEU A 323 -6.78 -5.66 7.38
C LEU A 323 -6.58 -7.14 7.09
N TYR A 324 -5.44 -7.48 6.50
CA TYR A 324 -5.02 -8.86 6.24
C TYR A 324 -3.69 -9.12 6.94
N CYS A 325 -3.69 -10.00 7.94
CA CYS A 325 -2.51 -10.43 8.67
C CYS A 325 -2.84 -11.61 9.62
N SER A 326 -1.81 -12.24 10.18
CA SER A 326 -1.98 -13.16 11.32
C SER A 326 -2.66 -12.51 12.54
N ASP A 327 -3.28 -13.33 13.40
CA ASP A 327 -3.94 -12.86 14.63
C ASP A 327 -2.98 -12.08 15.55
N ALA A 328 -1.74 -12.55 15.67
CA ALA A 328 -0.70 -11.89 16.46
C ALA A 328 -0.36 -10.50 15.91
N ASN A 329 -0.34 -10.34 14.59
CA ASN A 329 -0.06 -9.06 13.95
C ASN A 329 -1.27 -8.11 14.03
N ALA A 330 -2.50 -8.62 14.02
CA ALA A 330 -3.69 -7.79 14.11
C ALA A 330 -3.71 -6.92 15.38
N ASP A 331 -3.34 -7.53 16.51
CA ASP A 331 -3.37 -6.88 17.83
C ASP A 331 -2.00 -6.25 18.20
N ALA A 332 -0.96 -6.47 17.40
CA ALA A 332 0.33 -5.81 17.57
C ALA A 332 0.23 -4.29 17.31
N PRO A 333 1.07 -3.46 17.99
CA PRO A 333 1.16 -2.03 17.71
C PRO A 333 1.55 -1.77 16.25
N PHE A 334 0.86 -0.83 15.61
CA PHE A 334 1.18 -0.38 14.26
C PHE A 334 2.64 0.08 14.20
N LEU A 335 3.40 -0.48 13.26
CA LEU A 335 4.84 -0.28 13.08
C LEU A 335 5.67 -0.57 14.34
N SER A 336 5.22 -1.48 15.21
CA SER A 336 5.93 -1.82 16.46
C SER A 336 6.29 -0.55 17.26
N GLN A 337 5.35 0.38 17.38
CA GLN A 337 5.51 1.58 18.21
C GLN A 337 5.57 1.14 19.68
N GLU A 338 6.66 1.48 20.37
CA GLU A 338 6.78 1.27 21.81
C GLU A 338 5.94 2.33 22.55
N ALA A 339 5.36 1.95 23.70
CA ALA A 339 4.75 2.94 24.58
C ALA A 339 5.83 3.94 25.01
N ALA A 340 5.54 5.24 24.94
CA ALA A 340 6.43 6.24 25.49
C ALA A 340 6.70 5.87 26.95
N ALA A 341 7.97 5.62 27.29
CA ALA A 341 8.36 5.48 28.67
C ALA A 341 7.95 6.78 29.37
N GLU A 342 6.94 6.75 30.22
CA GLU A 342 6.74 7.83 31.17
C GLU A 342 8.08 8.01 31.89
N GLU A 343 8.67 9.19 31.77
CA GLU A 343 9.72 9.63 32.68
C GLU A 343 9.11 9.57 34.09
N VAL A 344 9.29 8.45 34.78
CA VAL A 344 9.18 8.38 36.24
C VAL A 344 10.37 9.18 36.78
N LYS A 345 10.26 10.50 36.70
CA LYS A 345 11.06 11.44 37.49
C LYS A 345 10.67 11.22 38.94
N THR A 346 11.40 10.32 39.57
CA THR A 346 11.74 10.28 41.00
C THR A 346 11.19 11.45 41.81
N ALA A 347 10.05 11.23 42.47
CA ALA A 347 9.71 11.86 43.74
C ALA A 347 9.93 10.85 44.87
N ALA A 348 11.16 10.34 44.97
CA ALA A 348 11.67 9.58 46.12
C ALA A 348 12.89 10.31 46.70
N ALA A 349 12.75 11.62 46.89
CA ALA A 349 13.70 12.46 47.61
C ALA A 349 12.93 13.54 48.38
N ALA A 350 12.17 13.10 49.38
CA ALA A 350 11.77 13.89 50.53
C ALA A 350 11.61 12.92 51.71
N LEU A 351 12.77 12.50 52.23
CA LEU A 351 12.91 12.06 53.62
C LEU A 351 12.89 13.29 54.51
#